data_AF-A0AAN7QQW8-F1
#
_entry.id   AF-A0AAN7QQW8-F1
#
_cell.length_a   1.000
_cell.length_b   1.000
_cell.length_c   1.000
_cell.angle_alpha   90.00
_cell.angle_beta   90.00
_cell.angle_gamma   90.00
#
_symmetry.space_group_name_H-M   'P 1'
#
loop_
_entity.id
_entity.type
_entity.pdbx_description
1 polymer ?
#
loop_
_entity_poly.entity_id
_entity_poly.type
_entity_poly.pdbx_seq_one_letter_code
_entity_poly.pdbx_strand_id
1 'polypeptide(L)'
;MSRQEEENAAELKFGDEFLKAKCLMNCEVSLILERKWEQLRHMSEDPLNQFSQVFEKSLQYVKCFSRYKNPDAVRQVREILSRYQLTEFELCVLGNLCPETVEEAIAMVPSMKVNSESSHYVVGFFCIVFKIMYGWVTISSTS
;
A
#
# COMPACT_ATOMS: atom_id res chain seq x y z
N MET A 1 -17.13 -22.63 -23.78
CA MET A 1 -16.09 -21.65 -23.42
C MET A 1 -16.80 -20.56 -22.62
N SER A 2 -16.67 -20.54 -21.30
CA SER A 2 -17.17 -19.43 -20.49
C SER A 2 -16.48 -18.16 -21.00
N ARG A 3 -17.25 -17.11 -21.33
CA ARG A 3 -16.69 -15.76 -21.47
C ARG A 3 -15.97 -15.47 -20.15
N GLN A 4 -14.65 -15.47 -20.14
CA GLN A 4 -13.93 -14.78 -19.07
C GLN A 4 -14.31 -13.31 -19.25
N GLU A 5 -15.11 -12.79 -18.33
CA GLU A 5 -15.30 -11.35 -18.24
C GLU A 5 -13.92 -10.72 -18.09
N GLU A 6 -13.66 -9.67 -18.87
CA GLU A 6 -12.35 -9.02 -18.90
C GLU A 6 -12.14 -8.28 -17.57
N GLU A 7 -11.14 -8.72 -16.81
CA GLU A 7 -10.75 -8.10 -15.54
C GLU A 7 -10.21 -6.68 -15.82
N ASN A 8 -10.67 -5.71 -15.03
CA ASN A 8 -10.29 -4.31 -15.19
C ASN A 8 -10.13 -3.65 -13.81
N ALA A 9 -8.88 -3.45 -13.41
CA ALA A 9 -8.53 -2.82 -12.14
C ALA A 9 -9.03 -1.36 -12.02
N ALA A 10 -9.09 -0.62 -13.13
CA ALA A 10 -9.58 0.77 -13.10
C ALA A 10 -11.08 0.86 -12.80
N GLU A 11 -11.82 -0.23 -13.06
CA GLU A 11 -13.26 -0.35 -12.79
C GLU A 11 -13.56 -1.27 -11.60
N LEU A 12 -12.54 -1.68 -10.84
CA LEU A 12 -12.64 -2.66 -9.74
C LEU A 12 -13.26 -4.00 -10.16
N LYS A 13 -13.11 -4.38 -11.43
CA LYS A 13 -13.55 -5.66 -11.97
C LYS A 13 -12.44 -6.69 -11.76
N PHE A 14 -12.51 -7.40 -10.65
CA PHE A 14 -11.62 -8.52 -10.34
C PHE A 14 -12.44 -9.81 -10.24
N GLY A 15 -11.79 -10.96 -10.39
CA GLY A 15 -12.41 -12.24 -10.03
C GLY A 15 -12.90 -12.26 -8.58
N ASP A 16 -13.96 -13.04 -8.31
CA ASP A 16 -14.63 -13.13 -7.00
C ASP A 16 -13.68 -13.43 -5.83
N GLU A 17 -12.61 -14.19 -6.11
CA GLU A 17 -11.58 -14.53 -5.12
C GLU A 17 -10.77 -13.31 -4.67
N PHE A 18 -10.57 -12.32 -5.53
CA PHE A 18 -9.81 -11.10 -5.26
C PHE A 18 -10.67 -9.98 -4.68
N LEU A 19 -11.97 -9.94 -5.01
CA LEU A 19 -12.91 -8.97 -4.42
C LEU A 19 -13.07 -9.13 -2.90
N LYS A 20 -12.88 -10.35 -2.39
CA LYS A 20 -12.95 -10.67 -0.95
C LYS A 20 -11.58 -10.77 -0.28
N ALA A 21 -10.50 -10.72 -1.06
CA ALA A 21 -9.15 -10.85 -0.54
C ALA A 21 -8.73 -9.57 0.18
N LYS A 22 -7.95 -9.72 1.25
CA LYS A 22 -7.21 -8.61 1.83
C LYS A 22 -5.97 -8.33 0.99
N CYS A 23 -5.75 -7.07 0.67
CA CYS A 23 -4.54 -6.65 -0.03
C CYS A 23 -3.44 -6.30 0.99
N LEU A 24 -2.17 -6.37 0.60
CA LEU A 24 -1.04 -5.94 1.42
C LEU A 24 -0.31 -4.78 0.74
N MET A 25 0.01 -3.75 1.51
CA MET A 25 0.89 -2.67 1.08
C MET A 25 2.34 -3.17 1.00
N ASN A 26 3.17 -2.54 0.16
CA ASN A 26 4.58 -2.86 0.00
C ASN A 26 5.31 -2.83 1.36
N CYS A 27 4.93 -1.92 2.24
CA CYS A 27 5.50 -1.78 3.57
C CYS A 27 5.18 -2.95 4.50
N GLU A 28 3.96 -3.50 4.45
CA GLU A 28 3.58 -4.69 5.20
C GLU A 28 4.30 -5.92 4.67
N VAL A 29 4.38 -6.05 3.33
CA VAL A 29 5.13 -7.13 2.69
C VAL A 29 6.61 -7.05 3.09
N SER A 30 7.20 -5.86 3.15
CA SER A 30 8.58 -5.67 3.61
C SER A 30 8.79 -6.24 5.00
N LEU A 31 7.94 -5.88 5.97
CA LEU A 31 8.06 -6.37 7.35
C LEU A 31 7.88 -7.89 7.44
N ILE A 32 6.92 -8.45 6.69
CA ILE A 32 6.67 -9.90 6.66
C ILE A 32 7.86 -10.65 6.10
N LEU A 33 8.40 -10.21 4.96
CA LEU A 33 9.53 -10.86 4.31
C LEU A 33 10.82 -10.70 5.11
N GLU A 34 11.06 -9.55 5.74
CA GLU A 34 12.21 -9.34 6.63
C GLU A 34 12.17 -10.28 7.84
N ARG A 35 11.01 -10.38 8.50
CA ARG A 35 10.84 -11.31 9.62
C ARG A 35 11.06 -12.76 9.20
N LYS A 36 10.54 -13.16 8.03
CA LYS A 36 10.74 -14.51 7.50
C LYS A 36 12.22 -14.75 7.15
N TRP A 37 12.91 -13.74 6.62
CA TRP A 37 14.34 -13.80 6.34
C TRP A 37 15.16 -14.02 7.63
N GLU A 38 14.85 -13.29 8.69
CA GLU A 38 15.50 -13.47 10.01
C GLU A 38 15.24 -14.85 10.59
N GLN A 39 14.00 -15.33 10.57
CA GLN A 39 13.65 -16.67 11.06
C GLN A 39 14.46 -17.77 10.36
N LEU A 40 14.55 -17.70 9.04
CA LEU A 40 15.30 -18.69 8.26
C LEU A 40 16.81 -18.60 8.53
N ARG A 41 17.37 -17.40 8.69
CA ARG A 41 18.79 -17.22 9.09
C ARG A 41 19.11 -17.84 10.45
N HIS A 42 18.16 -17.85 11.38
CA HIS A 42 18.37 -18.46 12.70
C HIS A 42 18.19 -19.98 12.71
N MET A 43 17.54 -20.55 11.70
CA MET A 43 17.19 -21.97 11.65
C MET A 43 18.14 -22.82 10.79
N SER A 44 19.01 -22.21 9.98
CA SER A 44 19.88 -22.94 9.05
C SER A 44 21.33 -22.47 9.05
N GLU A 45 22.25 -23.42 8.85
CA GLU A 45 23.68 -23.13 8.64
C GLU A 45 23.96 -22.54 7.25
N ASP A 46 23.06 -22.78 6.27
CA ASP A 46 23.11 -22.17 4.92
C ASP A 46 21.77 -21.49 4.57
N PRO A 47 21.62 -20.19 4.90
CA PRO A 47 20.39 -19.44 4.66
C PRO A 47 20.14 -19.15 3.19
N LEU A 48 21.19 -18.97 2.38
CA LEU A 48 21.07 -18.52 0.99
C LEU A 48 20.43 -19.58 0.10
N ASN A 49 20.64 -20.86 0.41
CA ASN A 49 20.09 -21.97 -0.36
C ASN A 49 18.60 -22.25 -0.06
N GLN A 50 18.01 -21.60 0.95
CA GLN A 50 16.60 -21.77 1.32
C GLN A 50 15.66 -20.73 0.71
N PHE A 51 16.19 -19.60 0.23
CA PHE A 51 15.36 -18.58 -0.39
C PHE A 51 15.18 -18.86 -1.87
N SER A 52 13.93 -18.78 -2.34
CA SER A 52 13.69 -18.80 -3.78
C SER A 52 14.12 -17.48 -4.40
N GLN A 53 14.50 -17.51 -5.68
CA GLN A 53 14.80 -16.29 -6.44
C GLN A 53 13.64 -15.28 -6.40
N VAL A 54 12.39 -15.78 -6.36
CA VAL A 54 11.19 -14.94 -6.21
C VAL A 54 11.21 -14.21 -4.87
N PHE A 55 11.51 -14.91 -3.77
CA PHE A 55 11.60 -14.30 -2.44
C PHE A 55 12.63 -13.17 -2.41
N GLU A 56 13.83 -13.40 -2.91
CA GLU A 56 14.91 -12.41 -2.91
C GLU A 56 14.52 -11.16 -3.71
N LYS A 57 13.98 -11.35 -4.91
CA LYS A 57 13.54 -10.24 -5.77
C LYS A 57 12.38 -9.47 -5.13
N SER A 58 11.41 -10.17 -4.54
CA SER A 58 10.30 -9.53 -3.82
C SER A 58 10.81 -8.73 -2.63
N LEU A 59 11.70 -9.28 -1.80
CA LEU A 59 12.29 -8.59 -0.66
C LEU A 59 13.09 -7.35 -1.10
N GLN A 60 13.88 -7.47 -2.17
CA GLN A 60 14.62 -6.34 -2.73
C GLN A 60 13.69 -5.24 -3.22
N TYR A 61 12.62 -5.60 -3.94
CA TYR A 61 11.63 -4.64 -4.42
C TYR A 61 10.99 -3.87 -3.27
N VAL A 62 10.44 -4.59 -2.28
CA VAL A 62 9.73 -3.93 -1.17
C VAL A 62 10.67 -3.11 -0.29
N LYS A 63 11.94 -3.49 -0.15
CA LYS A 63 12.94 -2.66 0.56
C LYS A 63 13.21 -1.33 -0.15
N CYS A 64 13.21 -1.31 -1.47
CA CYS A 64 13.44 -0.10 -2.26
C CYS A 64 12.19 0.79 -2.37
N PHE A 65 11.01 0.18 -2.52
CA PHE A 65 9.77 0.89 -2.85
C PHE A 65 8.78 1.01 -1.69
N SER A 66 9.10 0.46 -0.51
CA SER A 66 8.30 0.73 0.69
C SER A 66 8.46 2.19 1.10
N ARG A 67 7.32 2.88 1.25
CA ARG A 67 7.26 4.25 1.76
C ARG A 67 7.50 4.33 3.26
N TYR A 68 7.18 3.27 3.99
CA TYR A 68 7.23 3.25 5.46
C TYR A 68 8.15 2.14 5.93
N LYS A 69 9.11 2.50 6.78
CA LYS A 69 10.09 1.56 7.34
C LYS A 69 9.83 1.26 8.82
N ASN A 70 9.17 2.17 9.53
CA ASN A 70 8.82 1.96 10.93
C ASN A 70 7.56 1.06 11.03
N PRO A 71 7.61 -0.08 11.72
CA PRO A 71 6.46 -0.95 11.92
C PRO A 71 5.23 -0.26 12.52
N ASP A 72 5.44 0.67 13.46
CA ASP A 72 4.35 1.44 14.07
C ASP A 72 3.73 2.41 13.06
N ALA A 73 4.54 2.94 12.14
CA ALA A 73 4.05 3.78 11.07
C ALA A 73 3.15 2.97 10.13
N VAL A 74 3.62 1.80 9.68
CA VAL A 74 2.87 0.88 8.82
C VAL A 74 1.51 0.56 9.41
N ARG A 75 1.49 0.22 10.70
CA ARG A 75 0.24 -0.07 11.42
C ARG A 75 -0.70 1.14 11.45
N GLN A 76 -0.19 2.32 11.78
CA GLN A 76 -1.00 3.54 11.83
C GLN A 76 -1.56 3.91 10.46
N VAL A 77 -0.77 3.79 9.40
CA VAL A 77 -1.25 4.01 8.02
C VAL A 77 -2.43 3.09 7.72
N ARG A 78 -2.27 1.79 7.99
CA ARG A 78 -3.32 0.80 7.74
C ARG A 78 -4.58 1.14 8.54
N GLU A 79 -4.44 1.46 9.82
CA GLU A 79 -5.59 1.80 10.68
C GLU A 79 -6.30 3.07 10.21
N ILE A 80 -5.57 4.10 9.78
CA ILE A 80 -6.15 5.35 9.27
C ILE A 80 -6.90 5.08 7.97
N LEU A 81 -6.27 4.43 6.99
CA LEU A 81 -6.89 4.18 5.69
C LEU A 81 -8.12 3.26 5.80
N SER A 82 -8.10 2.30 6.72
CA SER A 82 -9.22 1.37 6.95
C SER A 82 -10.45 2.04 7.59
N ARG A 83 -10.33 3.27 8.13
CA ARG A 83 -11.49 4.04 8.63
C ARG A 83 -12.31 4.64 7.50
N TYR A 84 -11.75 4.71 6.30
CA TYR A 84 -12.44 5.20 5.13
C TYR A 84 -13.11 4.07 4.37
N GLN A 85 -14.17 4.39 3.64
CA GLN A 85 -14.92 3.44 2.84
C GLN A 85 -14.23 3.19 1.48
N LEU A 86 -12.99 2.71 1.56
CA LEU A 86 -12.16 2.31 0.42
C LEU A 86 -12.23 0.80 0.24
N THR A 87 -12.13 0.34 -1.00
CA THR A 87 -11.84 -1.07 -1.25
C THR A 87 -10.40 -1.40 -0.87
N GLU A 88 -10.10 -2.69 -0.61
CA GLU A 88 -8.74 -3.15 -0.28
C GLU A 88 -7.71 -2.77 -1.37
N PHE A 89 -8.13 -2.79 -2.63
CA PHE A 89 -7.30 -2.36 -3.75
C PHE A 89 -6.96 -0.87 -3.66
N GLU A 90 -7.98 0.00 -3.55
CA GLU A 90 -7.80 1.46 -3.48
C GLU A 90 -6.94 1.86 -2.29
N LEU A 91 -7.19 1.25 -1.13
CA LEU A 91 -6.40 1.43 0.09
C LEU A 91 -4.92 1.14 -0.17
N CYS A 92 -4.61 -0.02 -0.75
CA CYS A 92 -3.23 -0.40 -1.01
C CYS A 92 -2.55 0.50 -2.06
N VAL A 93 -3.28 0.93 -3.09
CA VAL A 93 -2.72 1.86 -4.08
C VAL A 93 -2.40 3.20 -3.43
N LEU A 94 -3.30 3.77 -2.63
CA LEU A 94 -3.06 5.03 -1.91
C LEU A 94 -1.90 4.91 -0.93
N GLY A 95 -1.86 3.84 -0.13
CA GLY A 95 -0.79 3.59 0.84
C GLY A 95 0.58 3.36 0.21
N ASN A 96 0.64 2.84 -1.02
CA ASN A 96 1.89 2.61 -1.74
C ASN A 96 2.38 3.84 -2.51
N LEU A 97 1.47 4.52 -3.20
CA LEU A 97 1.82 5.61 -4.12
C LEU A 97 1.92 6.95 -3.43
N CYS A 98 1.14 7.17 -2.36
CA CYS A 98 1.08 8.42 -1.60
C CYS A 98 0.86 9.65 -2.50
N PRO A 99 -0.28 9.73 -3.23
CA PRO A 99 -0.58 10.89 -4.06
C PRO A 99 -0.61 12.16 -3.21
N GLU A 100 -0.15 13.28 -3.77
CA GLU A 100 -0.12 14.57 -3.07
C GLU A 100 -1.41 15.37 -3.24
N THR A 101 -2.12 15.16 -4.35
CA THR A 101 -3.36 15.86 -4.66
C THR A 101 -4.51 14.89 -4.93
N VAL A 102 -5.73 15.39 -4.81
CA VAL A 102 -6.95 14.64 -5.11
C VAL A 102 -6.97 14.25 -6.59
N GLU A 103 -6.53 15.14 -7.47
CA GLU A 103 -6.43 14.90 -8.90
C GLU A 103 -5.46 13.77 -9.23
N GLU A 104 -4.31 13.72 -8.54
CA GLU A 104 -3.33 12.65 -8.69
C GLU A 104 -3.90 11.31 -8.20
N ALA A 105 -4.53 11.31 -7.01
CA ALA A 105 -5.17 10.10 -6.47
C ALA A 105 -6.24 9.55 -7.43
N ILE A 106 -7.06 10.43 -7.98
CA ILE A 106 -8.09 10.10 -8.96
C ILE A 106 -7.49 9.61 -10.29
N ALA A 107 -6.38 10.20 -10.74
CA ALA A 107 -5.69 9.77 -11.95
C ALA A 107 -5.07 8.37 -11.79
N MET A 108 -4.54 8.06 -10.61
CA MET A 108 -3.99 6.75 -10.27
C MET A 108 -5.08 5.70 -10.01
N VAL A 109 -6.20 6.12 -9.41
CA VAL A 109 -7.30 5.24 -9.00
C VAL A 109 -8.63 5.80 -9.51
N PRO A 110 -8.97 5.56 -10.79
CA PRO A 110 -10.15 6.15 -11.41
C PRO A 110 -11.48 5.75 -10.76
N SER A 111 -11.54 4.58 -10.11
CA SER A 111 -12.71 4.08 -9.37
C SER A 111 -13.15 5.02 -8.25
N MET A 112 -12.22 5.80 -7.68
CA MET A 112 -12.52 6.76 -6.60
C MET A 112 -13.37 7.95 -7.04
N LYS A 113 -13.48 8.24 -8.36
CA LYS A 113 -14.35 9.31 -8.88
C LYS A 113 -15.83 9.10 -8.58
N VAL A 114 -16.25 7.85 -8.41
CA VAL A 114 -17.66 7.51 -8.20
C VAL A 114 -18.14 7.92 -6.80
N ASN A 115 -17.24 8.07 -5.83
CA ASN A 115 -17.52 8.38 -4.42
C ASN A 115 -17.10 9.82 -4.01
N SER A 116 -17.20 10.77 -4.93
CA SER A 116 -16.51 12.08 -4.97
C SER A 116 -16.62 12.99 -3.73
N GLU A 117 -17.66 12.86 -2.89
CA GLU A 117 -17.77 13.63 -1.65
C GLU A 117 -16.80 13.15 -0.56
N SER A 118 -16.55 11.84 -0.47
CA SER A 118 -15.65 11.26 0.54
C SER A 118 -14.18 11.33 0.13
N SER A 119 -13.89 11.23 -1.18
CA SER A 119 -12.53 11.15 -1.74
C SER A 119 -11.68 12.41 -1.47
N HIS A 120 -12.30 13.60 -1.45
CA HIS A 120 -11.59 14.85 -1.12
C HIS A 120 -11.05 14.86 0.31
N TYR A 121 -11.86 14.43 1.28
CA TYR A 121 -11.45 14.38 2.68
C TYR A 121 -10.43 13.28 2.94
N VAL A 122 -10.59 12.11 2.30
CA VAL A 122 -9.66 10.99 2.46
C VAL A 122 -8.26 11.39 2.01
N VAL A 123 -8.11 11.89 0.77
CA VAL A 123 -6.80 12.24 0.21
C VAL A 123 -6.24 13.49 0.89
N GLY A 124 -7.06 14.51 1.14
CA GLY A 124 -6.63 15.71 1.86
C GLY A 124 -6.17 15.41 3.29
N PHE A 125 -6.94 14.63 4.05
CA PHE A 125 -6.56 14.23 5.41
C PHE A 125 -5.36 13.29 5.40
N PHE A 126 -5.31 12.33 4.46
CA PHE A 126 -4.15 11.48 4.29
C PHE A 126 -2.91 12.35 4.05
N CYS A 127 -2.90 13.23 3.04
CA CYS A 127 -1.78 14.12 2.75
C CYS A 127 -1.36 14.99 3.96
N ILE A 128 -2.31 15.61 4.65
CA ILE A 128 -2.03 16.51 5.79
C ILE A 128 -1.48 15.72 6.98
N VAL A 129 -2.16 14.64 7.38
CA VAL A 129 -1.74 13.83 8.54
C VAL A 129 -0.43 13.11 8.23
N PHE A 130 -0.22 12.65 6.99
CA PHE A 130 1.05 12.05 6.60
C PHE A 130 2.21 13.04 6.64
N LYS A 131 2.02 14.24 6.08
CA LYS A 131 3.03 15.31 6.11
C LYS A 131 3.35 15.77 7.53
N ILE A 132 2.37 15.82 8.43
CA ILE A 132 2.55 16.19 9.85
C ILE A 132 3.21 15.07 10.66
N MET A 133 2.74 13.82 10.54
CA MET A 133 3.25 12.71 11.36
C MET A 133 4.61 12.18 10.91
N TYR A 134 4.94 12.29 9.61
CA TYR A 134 6.16 11.72 9.03
C TYR A 134 7.12 12.77 8.46
N GLY A 135 6.95 14.03 8.83
CA GLY A 135 8.02 15.04 8.79
C GLY A 135 8.29 15.71 7.43
N TRP A 136 7.26 15.96 6.62
CA TRP A 136 7.39 16.71 5.36
C TRP A 136 6.71 18.09 5.37
N VAL A 137 6.47 18.65 6.55
CA VAL A 137 6.20 20.09 6.71
C VAL A 137 7.35 20.68 7.51
N THR A 138 8.39 21.12 6.80
CA THR A 138 8.96 22.43 7.14
C THR A 138 7.80 23.39 7.13
N ILE A 139 7.41 23.85 8.31
CA ILE A 139 6.60 25.03 8.49
C ILE A 139 7.38 26.15 7.79
N SER A 140 7.12 26.38 6.50
CA SER A 140 7.40 27.67 5.89
C SER A 140 6.39 28.61 6.51
N SER A 141 6.77 29.14 7.67
CA SER A 141 6.15 30.28 8.30
C SER A 141 5.96 31.36 7.26
N THR A 142 4.72 31.56 6.81
CA THR A 142 4.32 32.84 6.25
C THR A 142 4.33 33.84 7.39
N SER A 143 5.42 34.60 7.50
CA SER A 143 5.41 35.98 7.95
C SER A 143 5.41 36.88 6.74
#